data_AF-A0A7C5FNT4-F1
#
_entry.id   AF-A0A7C5FNT4-F1
#
_cell.length_a   1.000
_cell.length_b   1.000
_cell.length_c   1.000
_cell.angle_alpha   90.00
_cell.angle_beta   90.00
_cell.angle_gamma   90.00
#
_symmetry.space_group_name_H-M   'P 1'
#
loop_
_entity.id
_entity.type
_entity.pdbx_description
1 polymer ?
#
loop_
_entity_poly.entity_id
_entity_poly.type
_entity_poly.pdbx_seq_one_letter_code
_entity_poly.pdbx_strand_id
1 'polypeptide(L)'
;MAFIDDLALEYFLVTLVSVLTLYTIAYVYLEYRKNGTKNLRIAMAPAGFPLLILGSVILIIGLFQEFVWPLPGSYNIFYGDPFLLLGMVTLLYAISVLRDYKLQFPGIFALAIGLLAIVYGYNGYINQLPSSADALETFILFIGYGLFGFLVYPVSLIYDILPTKTKSSTLANIILIIFFIVVFLSMVASAYGGMTAVAAHIQHAP
;
A
#
# COMPACT_ATOMS: atom_id res chain seq x y z
N MET A 1 -26.74 -16.70 -4.13
CA MET A 1 -25.64 -15.98 -4.83
C MET A 1 -24.39 -16.81 -4.68
N ALA A 2 -23.60 -16.96 -5.74
CA ALA A 2 -22.28 -17.60 -5.64
C ALA A 2 -21.38 -16.72 -4.77
N PHE A 3 -20.63 -17.34 -3.86
CA PHE A 3 -19.59 -16.67 -3.08
C PHE A 3 -18.48 -16.25 -4.06
N ILE A 4 -18.22 -14.94 -4.17
CA ILE A 4 -17.10 -14.41 -4.95
C ILE A 4 -15.97 -14.20 -3.95
N ASP A 5 -14.97 -15.07 -3.98
CA ASP A 5 -13.75 -14.93 -3.20
C ASP A 5 -12.75 -14.06 -3.98
N ASP A 6 -12.68 -12.79 -3.63
CA ASP A 6 -11.78 -11.78 -4.21
C ASP A 6 -10.47 -11.62 -3.43
N LEU A 7 -10.29 -12.34 -2.32
CA LEU A 7 -9.14 -12.20 -1.42
C LEU A 7 -7.81 -12.43 -2.14
N ALA A 8 -7.75 -13.45 -3.01
CA ALA A 8 -6.54 -13.72 -3.81
C ALA A 8 -6.21 -12.56 -4.77
N LEU A 9 -7.23 -11.92 -5.35
CA LEU A 9 -7.07 -10.75 -6.23
C LEU A 9 -6.63 -9.52 -5.42
N GLU A 10 -7.19 -9.30 -4.24
CA GLU A 10 -6.78 -8.20 -3.35
C GLU A 10 -5.30 -8.32 -2.97
N TYR A 11 -4.88 -9.49 -2.47
CA TYR A 11 -3.48 -9.74 -2.13
C TYR A 11 -2.58 -9.48 -3.32
N PHE A 12 -2.95 -9.97 -4.51
CA PHE A 12 -2.18 -9.73 -5.72
C PHE A 12 -2.06 -8.22 -6.06
N LEU A 13 -3.17 -7.47 -6.00
CA LEU A 13 -3.16 -6.03 -6.28
C LEU A 13 -2.32 -5.25 -5.27
N VAL A 14 -2.44 -5.58 -3.98
CA VAL A 14 -1.70 -4.96 -2.89
C VAL A 14 -0.20 -5.31 -2.96
N THR A 15 0.15 -6.53 -3.37
CA THR A 15 1.54 -6.92 -3.69
C THR A 15 2.06 -6.10 -4.88
N LEU A 16 1.28 -5.96 -5.94
CA LEU A 16 1.71 -5.26 -7.15
C LEU A 16 1.95 -3.76 -6.91
N VAL A 17 1.12 -3.12 -6.07
CA VAL A 17 1.36 -1.74 -5.59
C VAL A 17 2.71 -1.65 -4.87
N SER A 18 3.02 -2.59 -3.99
CA SER A 18 4.30 -2.62 -3.27
C SER A 18 5.49 -2.87 -4.19
N VAL A 19 5.38 -3.78 -5.16
CA VAL A 19 6.42 -4.05 -6.17
C VAL A 19 6.73 -2.79 -6.96
N LEU A 20 5.70 -2.11 -7.48
CA LEU A 20 5.88 -0.86 -8.23
C LEU A 20 6.47 0.24 -7.34
N THR A 21 6.05 0.32 -6.07
CA THR A 21 6.61 1.27 -5.12
C THR A 21 8.10 1.01 -4.88
N LEU A 22 8.51 -0.24 -4.63
CA LEU A 22 9.92 -0.62 -4.46
C LEU A 22 10.75 -0.34 -5.71
N TYR A 23 10.22 -0.69 -6.88
CA TYR A 23 10.86 -0.40 -8.15
C TYR A 23 11.07 1.11 -8.33
N THR A 24 10.05 1.92 -8.01
CA THR A 24 10.13 3.38 -8.07
C THR A 24 11.19 3.92 -7.11
N ILE A 25 11.23 3.45 -5.86
CA ILE A 25 12.27 3.86 -4.88
C ILE A 25 13.66 3.54 -5.41
N ALA A 26 13.87 2.31 -5.92
CA ALA A 26 15.16 1.88 -6.44
C ALA A 26 15.57 2.72 -7.67
N TYR A 27 14.65 2.96 -8.60
CA TYR A 27 14.91 3.77 -9.79
C TYR A 27 15.24 5.23 -9.43
N VAL A 28 14.45 5.84 -8.53
CA VAL A 28 14.70 7.21 -8.06
C VAL A 28 16.02 7.32 -7.31
N TYR A 29 16.42 6.29 -6.54
CA TYR A 29 17.72 6.24 -5.90
C TYR A 29 18.86 6.19 -6.93
N LEU A 30 18.74 5.39 -7.98
CA LEU A 30 19.73 5.34 -9.07
C LEU A 30 19.83 6.70 -9.79
N GLU A 31 18.71 7.36 -10.05
CA GLU A 31 18.68 8.69 -10.64
C GLU A 31 19.28 9.75 -9.70
N TYR A 32 19.01 9.68 -8.41
CA TYR A 32 19.66 10.53 -7.40
C TYR A 32 21.19 10.38 -7.43
N ARG A 33 21.70 9.16 -7.58
CA ARG A 33 23.15 8.88 -7.63
C ARG A 33 23.82 9.43 -8.89
N LYS A 34 23.10 9.47 -10.02
CA LYS A 34 23.63 9.96 -11.32
C LYS A 34 23.49 11.47 -11.48
N ASN A 35 22.30 11.99 -11.17
CA ASN A 35 21.85 13.34 -11.55
C ASN A 35 21.64 14.27 -10.33
N GLY A 36 21.86 13.78 -9.11
CA GLY A 36 21.64 14.54 -7.89
C GLY A 36 20.16 14.75 -7.58
N THR A 37 19.83 15.84 -6.89
CA THR A 37 18.48 16.08 -6.34
C THR A 37 17.49 16.71 -7.31
N LYS A 38 17.94 17.22 -8.46
CA LYS A 38 17.11 18.08 -9.34
C LYS A 38 16.04 17.32 -10.13
N ASN A 39 16.29 16.05 -10.47
CA ASN A 39 15.44 15.29 -11.39
C ASN A 39 14.60 14.19 -10.72
N LEU A 40 14.48 14.21 -9.38
CA LEU A 40 13.81 13.13 -8.64
C LEU A 40 12.35 12.96 -9.05
N ARG A 41 11.65 14.05 -9.35
CA ARG A 41 10.24 14.00 -9.78
C ARG A 41 10.06 13.37 -11.16
N ILE A 42 10.95 13.70 -12.09
CA ILE A 42 10.98 13.11 -13.43
C ILE A 42 11.23 11.61 -13.32
N ALA A 43 12.08 11.19 -12.38
CA ALA A 43 12.32 9.78 -12.11
C ALA A 43 11.09 9.05 -11.52
N MET A 44 10.22 9.74 -10.78
CA MET A 44 8.98 9.17 -10.23
C MET A 44 7.85 9.09 -11.25
N ALA A 45 7.81 10.00 -12.23
CA ALA A 45 6.72 10.15 -13.19
C ALA A 45 6.28 8.85 -13.90
N PRO A 46 7.19 7.96 -14.34
CA PRO A 46 6.81 6.72 -15.01
C PRO A 46 5.95 5.77 -14.15
N ALA A 47 6.07 5.84 -12.82
CA ALA A 47 5.26 5.04 -11.91
C ALA A 47 3.82 5.54 -11.80
N GLY A 48 3.57 6.81 -12.14
CA GLY A 48 2.28 7.46 -11.96
C GLY A 48 1.16 6.78 -12.73
N PHE A 49 1.37 6.42 -14.01
CA PHE A 49 0.31 5.81 -14.82
C PHE A 49 -0.07 4.38 -14.39
N PRO A 50 0.88 3.46 -14.16
CA PRO A 50 0.57 2.14 -13.59
C PRO A 50 -0.15 2.22 -12.23
N LEU A 51 0.30 3.11 -11.33
CA LEU A 51 -0.33 3.29 -10.03
C LEU A 51 -1.72 3.94 -10.12
N LEU A 52 -1.96 4.80 -11.12
CA LEU A 52 -3.29 5.35 -11.40
C LEU A 52 -4.27 4.24 -11.77
N ILE A 53 -3.86 3.31 -12.64
CA ILE A 53 -4.68 2.16 -13.04
C ILE A 53 -4.95 1.27 -11.83
N LEU A 54 -3.90 0.87 -11.10
CA LEU A 54 -4.05 -0.02 -9.94
C LEU A 54 -4.91 0.61 -8.84
N GLY A 55 -4.65 1.87 -8.50
CA GLY A 55 -5.46 2.58 -7.52
C GLY A 55 -6.93 2.69 -7.95
N SER A 56 -7.20 2.88 -9.25
CA SER A 56 -8.57 2.89 -9.79
C SER A 56 -9.24 1.52 -9.63
N VAL A 57 -8.53 0.44 -10.00
CA VAL A 57 -9.05 -0.93 -9.89
C VAL A 57 -9.34 -1.30 -8.44
N ILE A 58 -8.40 -1.03 -7.53
CA ILE A 58 -8.55 -1.25 -6.09
C ILE A 58 -9.73 -0.46 -5.56
N LEU A 59 -9.86 0.82 -5.92
CA LEU A 59 -10.98 1.66 -5.46
C LEU A 59 -12.34 1.14 -5.95
N ILE A 60 -12.44 0.71 -7.21
CA ILE A 60 -13.69 0.17 -7.77
C ILE A 60 -14.08 -1.12 -7.08
N ILE A 61 -13.13 -2.04 -6.87
CA ILE A 61 -13.38 -3.30 -6.18
C ILE A 61 -13.76 -3.04 -4.72
N GLY A 62 -13.01 -2.19 -4.00
CA GLY A 62 -13.32 -1.83 -2.61
C GLY A 62 -14.70 -1.18 -2.47
N LEU A 63 -15.08 -0.26 -3.37
CA LEU A 63 -16.44 0.32 -3.37
C LEU A 63 -17.51 -0.74 -3.64
N PHE A 64 -17.25 -1.68 -4.54
CA PHE A 64 -18.16 -2.79 -4.79
C PHE A 64 -18.36 -3.66 -3.54
N GLN A 65 -17.28 -3.97 -2.81
CA GLN A 65 -17.35 -4.72 -1.56
C GLN A 65 -18.15 -3.97 -0.48
N GLU A 66 -17.97 -2.65 -0.36
CA GLU A 66 -18.74 -1.84 0.59
C GLU A 66 -20.24 -1.80 0.29
N PHE A 67 -20.64 -1.76 -1.00
CA PHE A 67 -22.05 -1.56 -1.37
C PHE A 67 -22.83 -2.82 -1.72
N VAL A 68 -22.17 -3.86 -2.23
CA VAL A 68 -22.86 -5.01 -2.85
C VAL A 68 -22.78 -6.26 -1.98
N TRP A 69 -21.95 -6.28 -0.94
CA TRP A 69 -21.70 -7.52 -0.22
C TRP A 69 -22.94 -8.05 0.52
N PRO A 70 -23.41 -9.28 0.21
CA PRO A 70 -24.71 -9.77 0.64
C PRO A 70 -24.68 -10.52 1.98
N LEU A 71 -23.51 -10.72 2.61
CA LEU A 71 -23.39 -11.50 3.83
C LEU A 71 -23.53 -10.62 5.09
N PRO A 72 -24.44 -10.97 6.03
CA PRO A 72 -24.56 -10.26 7.29
C PRO A 72 -23.35 -10.53 8.20
N GLY A 73 -22.66 -9.48 8.64
CA GLY A 73 -21.60 -9.55 9.65
C GLY A 73 -20.52 -8.48 9.50
N SER A 74 -19.87 -8.11 10.61
CA SER A 74 -18.77 -7.13 10.67
C SER A 74 -17.45 -7.61 10.05
N TYR A 75 -17.39 -8.86 9.59
CA TYR A 75 -16.20 -9.51 9.05
C TYR A 75 -15.73 -8.90 7.72
N ASN A 76 -16.63 -8.32 6.92
CA ASN A 76 -16.31 -7.84 5.58
C ASN A 76 -15.68 -6.44 5.55
N ILE A 77 -16.16 -5.59 6.46
CA ILE A 77 -15.60 -4.25 6.73
C ILE A 77 -14.12 -4.35 7.11
N PHE A 78 -13.72 -5.46 7.73
CA PHE A 78 -12.35 -5.69 8.17
C PHE A 78 -11.32 -5.66 7.04
N TYR A 79 -11.66 -6.13 5.83
CA TYR A 79 -10.77 -6.12 4.66
C TYR A 79 -11.12 -5.02 3.66
N GLY A 80 -12.41 -4.79 3.42
CA GLY A 80 -12.91 -3.83 2.43
C GLY A 80 -12.47 -2.39 2.70
N ASP A 81 -12.63 -1.90 3.94
CA ASP A 81 -12.26 -0.53 4.33
C ASP A 81 -10.77 -0.23 4.05
N PRO A 82 -9.80 -0.99 4.61
CA PRO A 82 -8.38 -0.79 4.31
C PRO A 82 -8.05 -0.88 2.82
N PHE A 83 -8.68 -1.80 2.10
CA PHE A 83 -8.41 -2.02 0.67
C PHE A 83 -8.91 -0.83 -0.17
N LEU A 84 -10.13 -0.38 0.07
CA LEU A 84 -10.70 0.84 -0.54
C LEU A 84 -9.80 2.05 -0.28
N LEU A 85 -9.41 2.25 0.98
CA LEU A 85 -8.57 3.38 1.40
C LEU A 85 -7.18 3.34 0.77
N LEU A 86 -6.59 2.14 0.60
CA LEU A 86 -5.36 1.96 -0.16
C LEU A 86 -5.53 2.41 -1.62
N GLY A 87 -6.65 2.06 -2.26
CA GLY A 87 -6.99 2.52 -3.61
C GLY A 87 -7.02 4.05 -3.72
N MET A 88 -7.68 4.71 -2.75
CA MET A 88 -7.73 6.17 -2.66
C MET A 88 -6.33 6.80 -2.53
N VAL A 89 -5.49 6.32 -1.61
CA VAL A 89 -4.14 6.85 -1.41
C VAL A 89 -3.27 6.64 -2.63
N THR A 90 -3.35 5.45 -3.23
CA THR A 90 -2.60 5.11 -4.44
C THR A 90 -2.98 6.05 -5.59
N LEU A 91 -4.27 6.34 -5.76
CA LEU A 91 -4.76 7.32 -6.74
C LEU A 91 -4.27 8.73 -6.46
N LEU A 92 -4.38 9.20 -5.22
CA LEU A 92 -3.92 10.54 -4.83
C LEU A 92 -2.41 10.70 -5.07
N TYR A 93 -1.62 9.68 -4.76
CA TYR A 93 -0.20 9.64 -5.05
C TYR A 93 0.06 9.68 -6.57
N ALA A 94 -0.59 8.81 -7.33
CA ALA A 94 -0.44 8.75 -8.78
C ALA A 94 -0.77 10.08 -9.46
N ILE A 95 -1.89 10.71 -9.09
CA ILE A 95 -2.30 12.03 -9.58
C ILE A 95 -1.24 13.08 -9.21
N SER A 96 -0.75 13.05 -7.97
CA SER A 96 0.26 14.01 -7.52
C SER A 96 1.57 13.90 -8.29
N VAL A 97 2.02 12.68 -8.58
CA VAL A 97 3.22 12.43 -9.39
C VAL A 97 3.00 12.85 -10.85
N LEU A 98 1.85 12.52 -11.45
CA LEU A 98 1.54 12.86 -12.85
C LEU A 98 1.32 14.36 -13.09
N ARG A 99 0.87 15.09 -12.08
CA ARG A 99 0.56 16.53 -12.15
C ARG A 99 1.60 17.43 -11.49
N ASP A 100 2.70 16.86 -11.03
CA ASP A 100 3.75 17.56 -10.31
C ASP A 100 3.23 18.31 -9.04
N TYR A 101 2.22 17.74 -8.37
CA TYR A 101 1.72 18.29 -7.11
C TYR A 101 2.61 17.87 -5.93
N LYS A 102 2.44 18.53 -4.78
CA LYS A 102 3.15 18.20 -3.55
C LYS A 102 2.70 16.84 -3.01
N LEU A 103 3.67 15.97 -2.72
CA LEU A 103 3.42 14.63 -2.21
C LEU A 103 3.02 14.64 -0.73
N GLN A 104 3.28 15.71 0.00
CA GLN A 104 2.91 15.82 1.41
C GLN A 104 1.40 15.63 1.66
N PHE A 105 0.54 16.05 0.72
CA PHE A 105 -0.91 15.91 0.87
C PHE A 105 -1.36 14.44 0.80
N PRO A 106 -1.07 13.67 -0.27
CA PRO A 106 -1.32 12.23 -0.24
C PRO A 106 -0.58 11.53 0.90
N GLY A 107 0.58 12.03 1.34
CA GLY A 107 1.29 11.54 2.51
C GLY A 107 0.49 11.66 3.81
N ILE A 108 -0.21 12.77 4.05
CA ILE A 108 -1.08 12.94 5.23
C ILE A 108 -2.23 11.93 5.21
N PHE A 109 -2.86 11.73 4.04
CA PHE A 109 -3.90 10.71 3.90
C PHE A 109 -3.35 9.30 4.15
N ALA A 110 -2.19 8.97 3.59
CA ALA A 110 -1.52 7.70 3.79
C ALA A 110 -1.17 7.44 5.27
N LEU A 111 -0.73 8.48 6.00
CA LEU A 111 -0.46 8.40 7.43
C LEU A 111 -1.73 8.04 8.22
N ALA A 112 -2.83 8.77 7.98
CA ALA A 112 -4.09 8.53 8.67
C ALA A 112 -4.63 7.12 8.40
N ILE A 113 -4.59 6.69 7.13
CA ILE A 113 -5.02 5.35 6.71
C ILE A 113 -4.09 4.26 7.25
N GLY A 114 -2.78 4.52 7.30
CA GLY A 114 -1.82 3.58 7.89
C GLY A 114 -2.05 3.36 9.38
N LEU A 115 -2.35 4.42 10.13
CA LEU A 115 -2.75 4.31 11.54
C LEU A 115 -4.06 3.54 11.68
N LEU A 116 -5.04 3.78 10.81
CA LEU A 116 -6.29 3.02 10.79
C LEU A 116 -6.04 1.54 10.53
N ALA A 117 -5.20 1.19 9.56
CA ALA A 117 -4.83 -0.20 9.26
C ALA A 117 -4.18 -0.90 10.48
N ILE A 118 -3.34 -0.21 11.25
CA ILE A 118 -2.78 -0.75 12.50
C ILE A 118 -3.91 -1.07 13.50
N VAL A 119 -4.90 -0.18 13.62
CA VAL A 119 -6.05 -0.39 14.50
C VAL A 119 -6.91 -1.56 14.03
N TYR A 120 -7.14 -1.70 12.71
CA TYR A 120 -7.82 -2.87 12.15
C TYR A 120 -7.04 -4.13 12.50
N GLY A 121 -5.76 -4.22 12.15
CA GLY A 121 -4.93 -5.38 12.47
C GLY A 121 -4.96 -5.78 13.94
N TYR A 122 -4.80 -4.82 14.85
CA TYR A 122 -4.84 -5.08 16.29
C TYR A 122 -6.19 -5.65 16.75
N ASN A 123 -7.29 -5.05 16.30
CA ASN A 123 -8.62 -5.56 16.63
C ASN A 123 -8.89 -6.93 15.98
N GLY A 124 -8.43 -7.14 14.74
CA GLY A 124 -8.52 -8.43 14.07
C GLY A 124 -7.80 -9.53 14.84
N TYR A 125 -6.58 -9.24 15.30
CA TYR A 125 -5.79 -10.18 16.09
C TYR A 125 -6.49 -10.60 17.39
N ILE A 126 -6.98 -9.62 18.17
CA ILE A 126 -7.63 -9.90 19.47
C ILE A 126 -8.96 -10.64 19.28
N ASN A 127 -9.71 -10.30 18.24
CA ASN A 127 -10.98 -10.96 17.93
C ASN A 127 -10.80 -12.24 17.09
N GLN A 128 -9.57 -12.67 16.83
CA GLN A 128 -9.23 -13.88 16.07
C GLN A 128 -9.83 -13.88 14.65
N LEU A 129 -9.80 -12.72 13.98
CA LEU A 129 -10.25 -12.53 12.61
C LEU A 129 -9.08 -12.75 11.62
N PRO A 130 -9.29 -13.42 10.48
CA PRO A 130 -10.55 -14.03 10.05
C PRO A 130 -10.82 -15.39 10.72
N SER A 131 -9.77 -16.06 11.16
CA SER A 131 -9.81 -17.27 11.95
C SER A 131 -8.68 -17.22 12.96
N SER A 132 -8.75 -18.02 14.02
CA SER A 132 -7.65 -18.12 15.00
C SER A 132 -6.34 -18.61 14.40
N ALA A 133 -6.39 -19.38 13.30
CA ALA A 133 -5.20 -19.85 12.60
C ALA A 133 -4.52 -18.73 11.79
N ASP A 134 -5.31 -17.85 11.18
CA ASP A 134 -4.81 -16.82 10.25
C ASP A 134 -4.65 -15.44 10.92
N ALA A 135 -5.11 -15.29 12.17
CA ALA A 135 -5.13 -14.01 12.88
C ALA A 135 -3.74 -13.36 13.01
N LEU A 136 -2.69 -14.16 13.25
CA LEU A 136 -1.33 -13.65 13.36
C LEU A 136 -0.79 -13.17 12.01
N GLU A 137 -1.00 -13.95 10.95
CA GLU A 137 -0.54 -13.61 9.59
C GLU A 137 -1.23 -12.33 9.10
N THR A 138 -2.54 -12.26 9.32
CA THR A 138 -3.37 -11.09 9.06
C THR A 138 -2.87 -9.88 9.84
N PHE A 139 -2.61 -10.02 11.14
CA PHE A 139 -2.07 -8.94 11.96
C PHE A 139 -0.74 -8.40 11.42
N ILE A 140 0.19 -9.28 11.05
CA ILE A 140 1.50 -8.90 10.49
C ILE A 140 1.33 -8.12 9.19
N LEU A 141 0.42 -8.55 8.31
CA LEU A 141 0.09 -7.83 7.08
C LEU A 141 -0.40 -6.41 7.38
N PHE A 142 -1.37 -6.26 8.28
CA PHE A 142 -1.94 -4.97 8.66
C PHE A 142 -0.90 -4.05 9.30
N ILE A 143 -0.04 -4.58 10.16
CA ILE A 143 1.07 -3.80 10.74
C ILE A 143 2.07 -3.39 9.66
N GLY A 144 2.40 -4.28 8.72
CA GLY A 144 3.29 -3.98 7.60
C GLY A 144 2.77 -2.81 6.76
N TYR A 145 1.54 -2.93 6.22
CA TYR A 145 0.93 -1.88 5.40
C TYR A 145 0.56 -0.62 6.20
N GLY A 146 0.27 -0.77 7.50
CA GLY A 146 0.07 0.35 8.41
C GLY A 146 1.33 1.17 8.63
N LEU A 147 2.46 0.51 8.88
CA LEU A 147 3.78 1.16 8.97
C LEU A 147 4.22 1.74 7.62
N PHE A 148 3.90 1.07 6.52
CA PHE A 148 4.10 1.62 5.17
C PHE A 148 3.35 2.95 5.06
N GLY A 149 2.03 2.98 5.26
CA GLY A 149 1.22 4.21 5.22
C GLY A 149 1.74 5.31 6.15
N PHE A 150 2.09 4.95 7.39
CA PHE A 150 2.68 5.86 8.37
C PHE A 150 3.96 6.55 7.84
N LEU A 151 4.86 5.77 7.23
CA LEU A 151 6.13 6.26 6.72
C LEU A 151 6.01 7.00 5.38
N VAL A 152 4.90 6.86 4.64
CA VAL A 152 4.68 7.64 3.41
C VAL A 152 4.74 9.13 3.70
N TYR A 153 4.20 9.62 4.82
CA TYR A 153 4.22 11.05 5.13
C TYR A 153 5.65 11.63 5.28
N PRO A 154 6.51 11.15 6.19
CA PRO A 154 7.87 11.68 6.29
C PRO A 154 8.67 11.49 4.99
N VAL A 155 8.45 10.40 4.25
CA VAL A 155 9.09 10.17 2.94
C VAL A 155 8.62 11.18 1.89
N SER A 156 7.33 11.51 1.86
CA SER A 156 6.77 12.50 0.95
C SER A 156 7.33 13.91 1.20
N LEU A 157 7.51 14.29 2.47
CA LEU A 157 8.18 15.53 2.85
C LEU A 157 9.65 15.56 2.37
N ILE A 158 10.37 14.44 2.54
CA ILE A 158 11.74 14.32 2.05
C ILE A 158 11.78 14.55 0.54
N TYR A 159 10.93 13.89 -0.24
CA TYR A 159 10.89 14.07 -1.71
C TYR A 159 10.43 15.46 -2.15
N ASP A 160 9.53 16.11 -1.42
CA ASP A 160 9.11 17.48 -1.70
C ASP A 160 10.21 18.52 -1.41
N ILE A 161 11.09 18.25 -0.43
CA ILE A 161 12.16 19.16 0.02
C ILE A 161 13.49 18.92 -0.71
N LEU A 162 13.85 17.66 -0.99
CA LEU A 162 15.15 17.28 -1.56
C LEU A 162 15.56 18.08 -2.81
N PRO A 163 14.67 18.39 -3.78
CA PRO A 163 15.03 19.19 -4.96
C PRO A 163 15.56 20.59 -4.64
N THR A 164 15.25 21.12 -3.46
CA THR A 164 15.75 22.43 -2.99
C THR A 164 17.12 22.36 -2.32
N LYS A 165 17.65 21.15 -2.08
CA LYS A 165 18.91 20.90 -1.39
C LYS A 165 19.96 20.32 -2.34
N THR A 166 21.22 20.52 -2.02
CA THR A 166 22.34 19.95 -2.79
C THR A 166 22.58 18.47 -2.50
N LYS A 167 22.27 18.02 -1.27
CA LYS A 167 22.45 16.64 -0.81
C LYS A 167 21.36 16.24 0.18
N SER A 168 21.07 14.94 0.24
CA SER A 168 20.22 14.35 1.28
C SER A 168 20.94 14.34 2.63
N SER A 169 20.19 14.54 3.72
CA SER A 169 20.71 14.43 5.09
C SER A 169 20.79 12.96 5.54
N THR A 170 21.64 12.67 6.53
CA THR A 170 21.76 11.32 7.12
C THR A 170 20.43 10.82 7.66
N LEU A 171 19.68 11.68 8.36
CA LEU A 171 18.35 11.33 8.88
C LEU A 171 17.36 10.99 7.75
N ALA A 172 17.35 11.77 6.66
CA ALA A 172 16.48 11.49 5.52
C ALA A 172 16.82 10.13 4.88
N ASN A 173 18.11 9.81 4.75
CA ASN A 173 18.54 8.52 4.23
C ASN A 173 18.12 7.35 5.13
N ILE A 174 18.24 7.50 6.46
CA ILE A 174 17.79 6.48 7.42
C ILE A 174 16.28 6.24 7.26
N ILE A 175 15.47 7.31 7.19
CA ILE A 175 14.02 7.20 7.00
C ILE A 175 13.69 6.49 5.68
N LEU A 176 14.37 6.83 4.58
CA LEU A 176 14.16 6.19 3.28
C LEU A 176 14.54 4.70 3.30
N ILE A 177 15.60 4.31 4.01
CA ILE A 177 16.01 2.91 4.17
C ILE A 177 14.96 2.14 4.98
N ILE A 178 14.51 2.69 6.11
CA ILE A 178 13.46 2.06 6.93
C ILE A 178 12.19 1.89 6.10
N PHE A 179 11.79 2.92 5.35
CA PHE A 179 10.64 2.85 4.44
C PHE A 179 10.79 1.73 3.42
N PHE A 180 11.95 1.63 2.75
CA PHE A 180 12.20 0.57 1.79
C PHE A 180 12.06 -0.83 2.42
N ILE A 181 12.64 -1.03 3.61
CA ILE A 181 12.53 -2.31 4.34
C ILE A 181 11.08 -2.62 4.69
N VAL A 182 10.33 -1.65 5.19
CA VAL A 182 8.91 -1.83 5.56
C VAL A 182 8.07 -2.19 4.33
N VAL A 183 8.24 -1.50 3.20
CA VAL A 183 7.52 -1.83 1.95
C VAL A 183 7.89 -3.23 1.48
N PHE A 184 9.17 -3.61 1.55
CA PHE A 184 9.63 -4.94 1.18
C PHE A 184 9.01 -6.04 2.04
N LEU A 185 9.01 -5.89 3.37
CA LEU A 185 8.40 -6.85 4.28
C LEU A 185 6.88 -6.95 4.06
N SER A 186 6.22 -5.81 3.82
CA SER A 186 4.78 -5.77 3.51
C SER A 186 4.46 -6.48 2.20
N MET A 187 5.29 -6.30 1.17
CA MET A 187 5.20 -7.03 -0.10
C MET A 187 5.34 -8.53 0.09
N VAL A 188 6.31 -8.98 0.90
CA VAL A 188 6.51 -10.41 1.18
C VAL A 188 5.30 -10.99 1.92
N ALA A 189 4.77 -10.26 2.91
CA ALA A 189 3.57 -10.68 3.65
C ALA A 189 2.34 -10.78 2.73
N SER A 190 2.08 -9.79 1.87
CA SER A 190 0.96 -9.87 0.92
C SER A 190 1.14 -10.93 -0.15
N ALA A 191 2.36 -11.13 -0.65
CA ALA A 191 2.65 -12.17 -1.63
C ALA A 191 2.44 -13.57 -1.03
N TYR A 192 2.86 -13.77 0.22
CA TYR A 192 2.63 -15.00 0.95
C TYR A 192 1.13 -15.25 1.17
N GLY A 193 0.38 -14.25 1.66
CA GLY A 193 -1.08 -14.34 1.81
C GLY A 193 -1.81 -14.60 0.48
N GLY A 194 -1.31 -14.03 -0.61
CA GLY A 194 -1.83 -14.29 -1.96
C GLY A 194 -1.62 -15.74 -2.40
N MET A 195 -0.44 -16.31 -2.13
CA MET A 195 -0.17 -17.72 -2.47
C MET A 195 -1.04 -18.69 -1.67
N THR A 196 -1.28 -18.41 -0.39
CA THR A 196 -2.16 -19.24 0.46
C THR A 196 -3.62 -19.10 0.03
N ALA A 197 -4.07 -17.88 -0.27
CA ALA A 197 -5.42 -17.60 -0.78
C ALA A 197 -5.68 -18.30 -2.12
N VAL A 198 -4.75 -18.25 -3.08
CA VAL A 198 -4.88 -18.96 -4.36
C VAL A 198 -5.01 -20.47 -4.15
N ALA A 199 -4.22 -21.05 -3.25
CA ALA A 199 -4.31 -22.48 -2.94
C ALA A 199 -5.68 -22.86 -2.38
N ALA A 200 -6.24 -22.05 -1.48
CA ALA A 200 -7.58 -22.25 -0.93
C ALA A 200 -8.68 -22.11 -2.00
N HIS A 201 -8.54 -21.11 -2.88
CA HIS A 201 -9.48 -20.81 -3.97
C HIS A 201 -9.58 -21.96 -4.98
N ILE A 202 -8.45 -22.61 -5.31
CA ILE A 202 -8.44 -23.77 -6.22
C ILE A 202 -9.10 -25.00 -5.58
N GLN A 203 -8.95 -25.19 -4.26
CA GLN A 203 -9.49 -26.36 -3.55
C GLN A 203 -11.01 -26.31 -3.37
N HIS A 204 -11.60 -25.12 -3.36
CA HIS A 204 -13.04 -24.90 -3.15
C HIS A 204 -13.67 -24.14 -4.33
N ALA A 205 -13.17 -24.36 -5.54
CA ALA A 205 -13.74 -23.77 -6.75
C ALA A 205 -15.25 -24.10 -6.84
N PRO A 206 -16.11 -23.13 -7.20
CA PRO A 206 -17.56 -23.29 -7.18
C PRO A 206 -18.08 -24.40 -8.10
#